data_AF-B0C981-F1
#
_entry.id   AF-B0C981-F1
#
_cell.length_a   1.000
_cell.length_b   1.000
_cell.length_c   1.000
_cell.angle_alpha   90.00
_cell.angle_beta   90.00
_cell.angle_gamma   90.00
#
_symmetry.space_group_name_H-M   'P 1'
#
loop_
_entity.id
_entity.type
_entity.pdbx_description
1 polymer ?
#
loop_
_entity_poly.entity_id
_entity_poly.type
_entity_poly.pdbx_seq_one_letter_code
_entity_poly.pdbx_strand_id
1 'polypeptide(L)'
;MPHIPSLTQVQLEILRLAKENDGEALQLAFESPVMGQGEPPSHHPPLMQEMIDLGLLEVQSSRVYCDTSRFQRDCWFEYCANLELPSIYAWELWRQEFIENQEGSTTLITPGEEFEDFSYVWVQKMIFRAVQPG
;
A
#
# COMPACT_ATOMS: atom_id res chain seq x y z
N MET A 1 2.66 32.79 11.61
CA MET A 1 2.77 31.52 12.34
C MET A 1 3.02 30.45 11.29
N PRO A 2 4.09 29.65 11.38
CA PRO A 2 4.25 28.54 10.45
C PRO A 2 3.11 27.56 10.72
N HIS A 3 2.26 27.33 9.72
CA HIS A 3 1.21 26.33 9.77
C HIS A 3 1.91 24.98 9.91
N ILE A 4 1.76 24.32 11.05
CA ILE A 4 2.19 22.93 11.18
C ILE A 4 1.11 22.12 10.43
N PRO A 5 1.44 21.48 9.30
CA PRO A 5 0.49 20.63 8.59
C PRO A 5 0.08 19.48 9.51
N SER A 6 -1.23 19.21 9.58
CA SER A 6 -1.76 18.10 10.38
C SER A 6 -1.51 16.80 9.62
N LEU A 7 -0.31 16.24 9.78
CA LEU A 7 0.01 14.92 9.25
C LEU A 7 -0.90 13.85 9.85
N THR A 8 -1.29 12.90 9.02
CA THR A 8 -2.01 11.69 9.46
C THR A 8 -1.12 10.83 10.34
N GLN A 9 -1.74 9.93 11.12
CA GLN A 9 -0.99 9.00 11.97
C GLN A 9 -0.03 8.11 11.16
N VAL A 10 -0.41 7.72 9.95
CA VAL A 10 0.45 6.94 9.04
C VAL A 10 1.65 7.76 8.59
N GLN A 11 1.47 9.03 8.22
CA GLN A 11 2.58 9.91 7.83
C GLN A 11 3.54 10.15 9.00
N LEU A 12 3.00 10.36 10.21
CA LEU A 12 3.82 10.51 11.42
C LEU A 12 4.65 9.25 11.69
N GLU A 13 4.07 8.07 11.51
CA GLU A 13 4.77 6.80 11.71
C GLU A 13 5.88 6.58 10.67
N ILE A 14 5.61 6.89 9.39
CA ILE A 14 6.63 6.84 8.34
C ILE A 14 7.78 7.79 8.65
N LEU A 15 7.48 9.02 9.08
CA LEU A 15 8.51 9.98 9.48
C LEU A 15 9.30 9.54 10.71
N ARG A 16 8.63 8.95 11.69
CA ARG A 16 9.27 8.38 12.88
C ARG A 16 10.28 7.32 12.47
N LEU A 17 9.86 6.34 11.66
CA LEU A 17 10.73 5.28 11.16
C LEU A 17 11.89 5.85 10.33
N ALA A 18 11.63 6.84 9.46
CA ALA A 18 12.65 7.47 8.63
C ALA A 18 13.70 8.23 9.46
N LYS A 19 13.32 8.81 10.59
CA LYS A 19 14.23 9.49 11.53
C LYS A 19 14.97 8.52 12.45
N GLU A 20 14.34 7.42 12.86
CA GLU A 20 14.98 6.39 13.67
C GLU A 20 16.10 5.67 12.91
N ASN A 21 15.98 5.60 11.58
CA ASN A 21 16.98 5.00 10.67
C ASN A 21 17.74 6.09 9.90
N ASP A 22 18.15 7.14 10.62
CA ASP A 22 18.85 8.28 10.03
C ASP A 22 20.14 7.86 9.31
N GLY A 23 20.27 8.26 8.05
CA GLY A 23 21.37 7.85 7.15
C GLY A 23 21.08 6.61 6.30
N GLU A 24 20.01 5.86 6.59
CA GLU A 24 19.56 4.74 5.77
C GLU A 24 18.39 5.12 4.87
N ALA A 25 18.29 4.46 3.72
CA ALA A 25 17.17 4.62 2.82
C ALA A 25 16.12 3.57 3.15
N LEU A 26 14.92 4.03 3.50
CA LEU A 26 13.76 3.18 3.75
C LEU A 26 13.02 2.86 2.46
N GLN A 27 12.32 1.73 2.46
CA GLN A 27 11.58 1.25 1.32
C GLN A 27 10.12 1.00 1.70
N LEU A 28 9.19 1.60 0.94
CA LEU A 28 7.76 1.32 1.03
C LEU A 28 7.23 0.91 -0.34
N ALA A 29 6.19 0.07 -0.33
CA ALA A 29 5.45 -0.30 -1.53
C ALA A 29 3.98 0.06 -1.32
N PHE A 30 3.39 0.70 -2.32
CA PHE A 30 1.98 1.08 -2.32
C PHE A 30 1.28 0.32 -3.43
N GLU A 31 0.14 -0.28 -3.12
CA GLU A 31 -0.72 -0.97 -4.08
C GLU A 31 -1.88 -0.06 -4.48
N SER A 32 -2.23 -0.08 -5.77
CA SER A 32 -3.41 0.60 -6.30
C SER A 32 -4.06 -0.25 -7.40
N PRO A 33 -5.40 -0.22 -7.53
CA PRO A 33 -6.09 -1.07 -8.51
C PRO A 33 -5.68 -0.73 -9.96
N VAL A 34 -5.57 -1.75 -10.80
CA VAL A 34 -5.47 -1.57 -12.26
C VAL A 34 -6.88 -1.29 -12.81
N MET A 35 -7.12 -0.07 -13.28
CA MET A 35 -8.42 0.33 -13.81
C MET A 35 -8.44 0.22 -15.34
N GLY A 36 -9.14 -0.78 -15.90
CA GLY A 36 -9.31 -0.94 -17.36
C GLY A 36 -8.00 -1.15 -18.12
N GLN A 37 -7.76 -0.40 -19.20
CA GLN A 37 -6.47 -0.36 -19.93
C GLN A 37 -5.44 0.52 -19.21
N GLY A 38 -5.55 0.65 -17.89
CA GLY A 38 -5.01 1.75 -17.11
C GLY A 38 -3.51 1.90 -17.23
N GLU A 39 -3.07 3.13 -17.46
CA GLU A 39 -1.66 3.49 -17.41
C GLU A 39 -1.13 3.36 -15.97
N PRO A 40 0.17 3.07 -15.79
CA PRO A 40 0.78 3.07 -14.47
C PRO A 40 0.67 4.46 -13.82
N PRO A 41 0.52 4.55 -12.48
CA PRO A 41 0.54 5.83 -11.77
C PRO A 41 1.83 6.61 -12.05
N SER A 42 1.67 7.86 -12.48
CA SER A 42 2.77 8.78 -12.82
C SER A 42 3.25 9.62 -11.64
N HIS A 43 2.45 9.72 -10.58
CA HIS A 43 2.72 10.55 -9.40
C HIS A 43 2.98 9.68 -8.16
N HIS A 44 3.56 10.28 -7.12
CA HIS A 44 3.66 9.61 -5.82
C HIS A 44 2.28 9.46 -5.19
N PRO A 45 2.08 8.48 -4.30
CA PRO A 45 0.85 8.35 -3.56
C PRO A 45 0.60 9.65 -2.77
N PRO A 46 -0.65 10.15 -2.69
CA PRO A 46 -0.94 11.44 -2.05
C PRO A 46 -0.32 11.57 -0.65
N LEU A 47 -0.35 10.47 0.11
CA LEU A 47 0.24 10.38 1.44
C LEU A 47 1.74 10.71 1.46
N MET A 48 2.49 10.23 0.46
CA MET A 48 3.92 10.50 0.33
C MET A 48 4.18 11.87 -0.28
N GLN A 49 3.39 12.28 -1.28
CA GLN A 49 3.56 13.55 -1.98
C GLN A 49 3.49 14.74 -0.99
N GLU A 50 2.54 14.73 -0.07
CA GLU A 50 2.43 15.78 0.96
C GLU A 50 3.70 15.89 1.81
N MET A 51 4.27 14.77 2.26
CA MET A 51 5.49 14.79 3.07
C MET A 51 6.73 15.26 2.28
N ILE A 52 6.76 15.00 0.97
CA ILE A 52 7.80 15.48 0.06
C ILE A 52 7.65 16.99 -0.15
N ASP A 53 6.44 17.46 -0.42
CA ASP A 53 6.14 18.88 -0.65
C ASP A 53 6.45 19.73 0.60
N LEU A 54 6.29 19.15 1.78
CA LEU A 54 6.67 19.76 3.07
C LEU A 54 8.16 19.68 3.37
N GLY A 55 8.96 19.05 2.51
CA GLY A 55 10.40 18.88 2.70
C GLY A 55 10.76 17.99 3.88
N LEU A 56 9.87 17.07 4.27
CA LEU A 56 10.11 16.14 5.39
C LEU A 56 10.77 14.84 4.93
N LEU A 57 10.53 14.45 3.69
CA LEU A 57 11.10 13.27 3.04
C LEU A 57 11.76 13.64 1.72
N GLU A 58 12.83 12.92 1.39
CA GLU A 58 13.48 12.94 0.08
C GLU A 58 13.35 11.55 -0.55
N VAL A 59 12.77 11.48 -1.75
CA VAL A 59 12.67 10.23 -2.53
C VAL A 59 13.94 10.04 -3.35
N GLN A 60 14.65 8.95 -3.12
CA GLN A 60 15.86 8.59 -3.85
C GLN A 60 15.54 7.85 -5.15
N SER A 61 14.55 6.98 -5.12
CA SER A 61 14.07 6.28 -6.32
C SER A 61 12.62 5.87 -6.17
N SER A 62 11.93 5.76 -7.31
CA SER A 62 10.55 5.29 -7.40
C SER A 62 10.43 4.41 -8.64
N ARG A 63 9.84 3.23 -8.49
CA ARG A 63 9.56 2.31 -9.60
C ARG A 63 8.13 1.84 -9.50
N VAL A 64 7.45 1.83 -10.64
CA VAL A 64 6.10 1.29 -10.78
C VAL A 64 6.14 0.04 -11.64
N TYR A 65 5.42 -0.99 -11.24
CA TYR A 65 5.24 -2.23 -12.00
C TYR A 65 3.88 -2.86 -11.66
N CYS A 66 3.41 -3.76 -12.52
CA CYS A 66 2.18 -4.52 -12.29
C CYS A 66 2.53 -5.86 -11.65
N ASP A 67 1.79 -6.26 -10.62
CA ASP A 67 1.92 -7.56 -9.95
C ASP A 67 0.60 -7.95 -9.28
N THR A 68 0.49 -9.18 -8.78
CA THR A 68 -0.61 -9.63 -7.92
C THR A 68 -0.60 -8.90 -6.57
N SER A 69 -1.78 -8.61 -6.02
CA SER A 69 -1.93 -7.91 -4.73
C SER A 69 -1.33 -8.73 -3.61
N ARG A 70 -0.26 -8.21 -3.01
CA ARG A 70 0.30 -8.78 -1.80
C ARG A 70 -0.61 -8.49 -0.61
N PHE A 71 -1.29 -7.35 -0.57
CA PHE A 71 -2.26 -7.05 0.48
C PHE A 71 -3.35 -8.13 0.58
N GLN A 72 -3.98 -8.48 -0.55
CA GLN A 72 -4.99 -9.55 -0.57
C GLN A 72 -4.41 -10.89 -0.14
N ARG A 73 -3.21 -11.23 -0.62
CA ARG A 73 -2.54 -12.48 -0.26
C ARG A 73 -2.22 -12.56 1.23
N ASP A 74 -1.72 -11.47 1.82
CA ASP A 74 -1.39 -11.41 3.24
C ASP A 74 -2.69 -11.53 4.07
N CYS A 75 -3.78 -10.86 3.68
CA CYS A 75 -5.10 -11.04 4.30
C CYS A 75 -5.66 -12.46 4.18
N TRP A 76 -5.48 -13.12 3.02
CA TRP A 76 -5.87 -14.52 2.85
C TRP A 76 -5.08 -15.45 3.77
N PHE A 77 -3.77 -15.24 3.92
CA PHE A 77 -2.94 -16.02 4.83
C PHE A 77 -3.31 -15.81 6.30
N GLU A 78 -3.63 -14.57 6.69
CA GLU A 78 -4.15 -14.27 8.03
C GLU A 78 -5.49 -14.99 8.29
N TYR A 79 -6.39 -15.01 7.31
CA TYR A 79 -7.64 -15.77 7.39
C TYR A 79 -7.37 -17.27 7.55
N CYS A 80 -6.45 -17.82 6.75
CA CYS A 80 -6.06 -19.23 6.79
C CYS A 80 -5.39 -19.66 8.09
N ALA A 81 -4.79 -18.75 8.85
CA ALA A 81 -4.09 -19.07 10.10
C ALA A 81 -4.99 -19.77 11.13
N ASN A 82 -6.31 -19.59 11.03
CA ASN A 82 -7.31 -20.20 11.91
C ASN A 82 -7.97 -21.46 11.33
N LEU A 83 -7.57 -21.89 10.13
CA LEU A 83 -8.14 -23.06 9.46
C LEU A 83 -7.23 -24.28 9.60
N GLU A 84 -7.82 -25.48 9.70
CA GLU A 84 -7.04 -26.72 9.65
C GLU A 84 -6.34 -26.90 8.29
N LEU A 85 -7.03 -26.59 7.19
CA LEU A 85 -6.55 -26.66 5.81
C LEU A 85 -7.22 -25.59 4.94
N PRO A 86 -6.45 -24.81 4.15
CA PRO A 86 -7.00 -23.95 3.10
C PRO A 86 -7.76 -24.77 2.05
N SER A 87 -8.90 -24.26 1.58
CA SER A 87 -9.72 -24.93 0.56
C SER A 87 -10.43 -23.93 -0.34
N ILE A 88 -10.92 -24.39 -1.49
CA ILE A 88 -11.72 -23.58 -2.43
C ILE A 88 -12.94 -22.96 -1.74
N TYR A 89 -13.61 -23.73 -0.88
CA TYR A 89 -14.77 -23.22 -0.11
C TYR A 89 -14.37 -22.11 0.87
N ALA A 90 -13.26 -22.29 1.59
CA ALA A 90 -12.76 -21.25 2.50
C ALA A 90 -12.35 -19.98 1.74
N TRP A 91 -11.81 -20.13 0.53
CA TRP A 91 -11.49 -19.02 -0.36
C TRP A 91 -12.74 -18.25 -0.79
N GLU A 92 -13.80 -18.95 -1.20
CA GLU A 92 -15.05 -18.30 -1.60
C GLU A 92 -15.67 -17.49 -0.45
N LEU A 93 -15.64 -18.03 0.77
CA LEU A 93 -16.11 -17.33 1.97
C LEU A 93 -15.27 -16.10 2.28
N TRP A 94 -13.94 -16.26 2.36
CA TRP A 94 -13.03 -15.15 2.59
C TRP A 94 -13.18 -14.07 1.53
N ARG A 95 -13.32 -14.45 0.26
CA ARG A 95 -13.48 -13.52 -0.85
C ARG A 95 -14.75 -12.68 -0.71
N GLN A 96 -15.86 -13.31 -0.33
CA GLN A 96 -17.12 -12.59 -0.07
C GLN A 96 -16.95 -11.59 1.08
N GLU A 97 -16.44 -12.05 2.22
CA GLU A 97 -16.18 -11.19 3.39
C GLU A 97 -15.23 -10.04 3.04
N PHE A 98 -14.17 -10.31 2.26
CA PHE A 98 -13.20 -9.31 1.84
C PHE A 98 -13.81 -8.26 0.90
N ILE A 99 -14.72 -8.65 0.00
CA ILE A 99 -15.44 -7.73 -0.89
C ILE A 99 -16.42 -6.87 -0.08
N GLU A 100 -17.18 -7.47 0.83
CA GLU A 100 -18.14 -6.76 1.69
C GLU A 100 -17.44 -5.73 2.58
N ASN A 101 -16.27 -6.07 3.13
CA ASN A 101 -15.47 -5.16 3.95
C ASN A 101 -14.87 -3.97 3.18
N GLN A 102 -14.93 -3.99 1.85
CA GLN A 102 -14.50 -2.86 1.01
C GLN A 102 -15.63 -1.91 0.63
N GLU A 103 -16.87 -2.13 1.09
CA GLU A 103 -17.97 -1.20 0.86
C GLU A 103 -17.61 0.22 1.34
N GLY A 104 -17.70 1.19 0.43
CA GLY A 104 -17.33 2.60 0.69
C GLY A 104 -15.88 2.96 0.33
N SER A 105 -15.03 2.00 -0.06
CA SER A 105 -13.72 2.29 -0.64
C SER A 105 -13.87 2.90 -2.04
N THR A 106 -13.12 3.97 -2.31
CA THR A 106 -13.04 4.59 -3.65
C THR A 106 -12.15 3.81 -4.61
N THR A 107 -11.39 2.85 -4.10
CA THR A 107 -10.45 1.98 -4.84
C THR A 107 -10.74 0.54 -4.46
N LEU A 108 -11.73 -0.05 -5.13
CA LEU A 108 -12.10 -1.45 -4.95
C LEU A 108 -11.05 -2.37 -5.58
N ILE A 109 -10.51 -3.30 -4.79
CA ILE A 109 -9.60 -4.35 -5.26
C ILE A 109 -10.28 -5.69 -4.98
N THR A 110 -10.93 -6.27 -5.99
CA THR A 110 -11.73 -7.49 -5.85
C THR A 110 -10.95 -8.72 -6.29
N PRO A 111 -10.70 -9.71 -5.40
CA PRO A 111 -10.07 -10.97 -5.79
C PRO A 111 -10.89 -11.67 -6.89
N GLY A 112 -10.19 -12.41 -7.75
CA GLY A 112 -10.79 -13.19 -8.81
C GLY A 112 -11.65 -14.35 -8.30
N GLU A 113 -12.31 -15.04 -9.24
CA GLU A 113 -13.27 -16.10 -8.92
C GLU A 113 -12.59 -17.44 -8.63
N GLU A 114 -11.38 -17.66 -9.16
CA GLU A 114 -10.63 -18.89 -8.97
C GLU A 114 -9.86 -18.90 -7.64
N PHE A 115 -9.52 -20.09 -7.17
CA PHE A 115 -8.80 -20.27 -5.90
C PHE A 115 -7.46 -19.55 -5.91
N GLU A 116 -7.24 -18.68 -4.91
CA GLU A 116 -6.03 -17.85 -4.77
C GLU A 116 -5.77 -16.89 -5.94
N ASP A 117 -6.81 -16.57 -6.72
CA ASP A 117 -6.73 -15.58 -7.79
C ASP A 117 -6.79 -14.16 -7.20
N PHE A 118 -5.63 -13.60 -6.89
CA PHE A 118 -5.49 -12.24 -6.39
C PHE A 118 -5.54 -11.22 -7.53
N SER A 119 -6.13 -10.05 -7.29
CA SER A 119 -6.18 -8.96 -8.27
C SER A 119 -4.79 -8.52 -8.69
N TYR A 120 -4.64 -8.21 -9.97
CA TYR A 120 -3.49 -7.44 -10.45
C TYR A 120 -3.61 -5.97 -10.00
N VAL A 121 -2.52 -5.43 -9.47
CA VAL A 121 -2.40 -4.08 -8.95
C VAL A 121 -1.14 -3.40 -9.50
N TRP A 122 -1.19 -2.07 -9.58
CA TRP A 122 0.01 -1.26 -9.72
C TRP A 122 0.72 -1.18 -8.37
N VAL A 123 1.96 -1.65 -8.34
CA VAL A 123 2.86 -1.56 -7.18
C VAL A 123 3.84 -0.42 -7.42
N GLN A 124 3.72 0.63 -6.62
CA GLN A 124 4.67 1.73 -6.59
C GLN A 124 5.64 1.55 -5.43
N LYS A 125 6.85 1.12 -5.76
CA LYS A 125 7.94 0.89 -4.81
C LYS A 125 8.81 2.13 -4.73
N MET A 126 8.91 2.70 -3.54
CA MET A 126 9.62 3.95 -3.27
C MET A 126 10.75 3.71 -2.27
N ILE A 127 11.92 4.28 -2.56
CA ILE A 127 13.04 4.38 -1.63
C ILE A 127 13.18 5.85 -1.23
N PHE A 128 13.17 6.13 0.07
CA PHE A 128 13.18 7.50 0.61
C PHE A 128 13.94 7.57 1.93
N ARG A 129 14.25 8.80 2.37
CA ARG A 129 14.83 9.08 3.69
C ARG A 129 14.23 10.34 4.29
N ALA A 130 14.37 10.51 5.61
CA ALA A 130 14.04 11.78 6.25
C ALA A 130 14.99 12.88 5.78
N VAL A 131 14.45 14.09 5.63
CA VAL A 131 15.26 15.29 5.44
C VAL A 131 15.69 15.79 6.82
N GLN A 132 16.99 15.91 7.04
CA GLN A 132 17.51 16.55 8.24
C GLN A 132 17.44 18.08 8.09
N PRO A 133 16.90 18.81 9.07
CA PRO A 133 17.13 20.25 9.13
C PRO A 133 18.62 20.48 9.41
N GLY A 134 19.28 21.23 8.52
CA GLY A 134 20.66 21.68 8.71
C GLY A 134 20.81 22.75 9.77
#